data_AF-A0A6A4Y5J3-F1
#
_entry.id   AF-A0A6A4Y5J3-F1
#
_cell.length_a   1.000
_cell.length_b   1.000
_cell.length_c   1.000
_cell.angle_alpha   90.00
_cell.angle_beta   90.00
_cell.angle_gamma   90.00
#
_symmetry.space_group_name_H-M   'P 1'
#
loop_
_entity.id
_entity.type
_entity.pdbx_description
1 polymer ?
#
loop_
_entity_poly.entity_id
_entity_poly.type
_entity_poly.pdbx_seq_one_letter_code
_entity_poly.pdbx_strand_id
1 'polypeptide(L)'
;ASNAEPKAPLVCGCKHLVVWGSTGYNDPRHWCNAAKAALGATPTNEACTSAPTPVPTLSPTPEPTPEPTPEPTTSAPVTTPASKWTCIPKYTAPMKIANDGNIECWSNNGKDCLTGQNCAALVASNAEPKAPLVCGCKHLVVWGSTGYNDPRHWCNAAKAALGATPTNEACTSAPTPVPTPTLETTSTPTTTPISKWSCVNGFSFPMKIASDGNIECWSNNGRECYVSANCAAVASSNTKPPTTLVCGCKLLALLGYTGYNDPNHWCNAGKTALGASPPNEVCTSVPTTTIATPIPSTTPIPQWTCIKGLASPMKIASDGNIECWSNDGKNCAWNVNCDALVASNTEPKAPLVCGCKHLAVWGSTGYNNATHWCNMAKAALGA
;
A
#
# COMPACT_ATOMS: atom_id res chain seq x y z
N ALA A 1 8.32 10.99 -38.96
CA ALA A 1 8.94 10.99 -37.63
C ALA A 1 7.84 10.95 -36.59
N SER A 2 7.66 9.82 -35.89
CA SER A 2 6.64 9.69 -34.85
C SER A 2 7.15 10.33 -33.56
N ASN A 3 6.61 11.48 -33.19
CA ASN A 3 6.82 12.13 -31.89
C ASN A 3 6.10 11.35 -30.78
N ALA A 4 6.61 10.17 -30.43
CA ALA A 4 6.17 9.44 -29.26
C ALA A 4 6.93 9.99 -28.05
N GLU A 5 6.25 10.78 -27.22
CA GLU A 5 6.78 11.22 -25.94
C GLU A 5 6.87 10.01 -24.99
N PRO A 6 8.02 9.78 -24.33
CA PRO A 6 8.20 8.61 -23.46
C PRO A 6 7.27 8.72 -22.24
N LYS A 7 6.48 7.66 -22.02
CA LYS A 7 5.39 7.57 -21.03
C LYS A 7 5.81 7.69 -19.56
N ALA A 8 7.11 7.74 -19.26
CA ALA A 8 7.65 8.01 -17.94
C ALA A 8 9.13 8.45 -18.08
N PRO A 9 9.44 9.75 -18.03
CA PRO A 9 10.83 10.19 -18.05
C PRO A 9 11.52 9.75 -16.76
N LEU A 10 12.71 9.17 -16.89
CA LEU A 10 13.55 8.87 -15.75
C LEU A 10 14.06 10.18 -15.16
N VAL A 11 13.99 10.31 -13.83
CA VAL A 11 14.41 11.52 -13.10
C VAL A 11 15.57 11.15 -12.17
N CYS A 12 16.61 11.99 -12.15
CA CYS A 12 17.79 11.87 -11.27
C CYS A 12 17.52 12.48 -9.88
N GLY A 13 18.41 12.27 -8.91
CA GLY A 13 18.24 12.77 -7.53
C GLY A 13 17.31 11.91 -6.68
N CYS A 14 16.52 12.51 -5.80
CA CYS A 14 15.79 11.74 -4.78
C CYS A 14 14.66 10.85 -5.35
N LYS A 15 14.08 11.22 -6.50
CA LYS A 15 13.16 10.32 -7.23
C LYS A 15 13.90 9.08 -7.78
N HIS A 16 15.16 9.23 -8.17
CA HIS A 16 16.02 8.11 -8.57
C HIS A 16 16.34 7.22 -7.37
N LEU A 17 16.64 7.82 -6.21
CA LEU A 17 17.00 7.12 -4.97
C LEU A 17 15.88 6.21 -4.49
N VAL A 18 14.63 6.68 -4.53
CA VAL A 18 13.45 5.89 -4.11
C VAL A 18 13.24 4.65 -4.96
N VAL A 19 13.56 4.72 -6.25
CA VAL A 19 13.31 3.62 -7.20
C VAL A 19 14.53 2.69 -7.34
N TRP A 20 15.74 3.24 -7.26
CA TRP A 20 16.98 2.54 -7.63
C TRP A 20 18.02 2.48 -6.52
N GLY A 21 17.72 2.97 -5.31
CA GLY A 21 18.64 2.95 -4.17
C GLY A 21 19.89 3.83 -4.34
N SER A 22 19.97 4.65 -5.39
CA SER A 22 21.02 5.65 -5.60
C SER A 22 20.44 6.92 -6.21
N THR A 23 21.06 8.07 -6.01
CA THR A 23 20.59 9.33 -6.60
C THR A 23 20.88 9.43 -8.10
N GLY A 24 21.64 8.48 -8.65
CA GLY A 24 22.22 8.57 -10.00
C GLY A 24 23.40 9.55 -10.11
N TYR A 25 23.64 10.43 -9.12
CA TYR A 25 24.82 11.29 -9.05
C TYR A 25 26.00 10.63 -8.36
N ASN A 26 25.74 9.60 -7.56
CA ASN A 26 26.73 8.87 -6.76
C ASN A 26 27.72 8.04 -7.62
N ASP A 27 27.41 7.77 -8.90
CA ASP A 27 28.32 7.11 -9.84
C ASP A 27 28.73 8.08 -10.96
N PRO A 28 30.02 8.46 -11.08
CA PRO A 28 30.51 9.39 -12.09
C PRO A 28 30.21 8.99 -13.54
N ARG A 29 30.01 7.68 -13.81
CA ARG A 29 29.73 7.14 -15.15
C ARG A 29 28.24 7.02 -15.45
N HIS A 30 27.38 7.36 -14.51
CA HIS A 30 25.93 7.24 -14.66
C HIS A 30 25.37 8.35 -15.56
N TRP A 31 24.31 8.04 -16.32
CA TRP A 31 23.72 8.96 -17.31
C TRP A 31 23.23 10.28 -16.70
N CYS A 32 22.89 10.29 -15.41
CA CYS A 32 22.54 11.51 -14.67
C CYS A 32 23.68 12.53 -14.61
N ASN A 33 24.93 12.08 -14.46
CA ASN A 33 26.10 12.97 -14.46
C ASN A 33 26.44 13.45 -15.88
N ALA A 34 26.27 12.58 -16.88
CA ALA A 34 26.42 12.97 -18.29
C ALA A 34 25.36 14.01 -18.72
N ALA A 35 24.10 13.80 -18.34
CA ALA A 35 23.00 14.73 -18.62
C ALA A 35 23.16 16.05 -17.86
N LYS A 36 23.62 16.02 -16.60
CA LYS A 36 23.93 17.22 -15.81
C LYS A 36 24.98 18.09 -16.51
N ALA A 37 26.07 17.49 -16.99
CA ALA A 37 27.13 18.19 -17.72
C ALA A 37 26.66 18.72 -19.08
N ALA A 38 25.92 17.91 -19.85
CA ALA A 38 25.45 18.28 -21.19
C ALA A 38 24.36 19.36 -21.18
N LEU A 39 23.52 19.39 -20.14
CA LEU A 39 22.38 20.32 -20.03
C LEU A 39 22.67 21.51 -19.10
N GLY A 40 23.84 21.58 -18.48
CA GLY A 40 24.20 22.62 -17.51
C GLY A 40 23.30 22.64 -16.27
N ALA A 41 22.72 21.50 -15.90
CA ALA A 41 21.79 21.42 -14.78
C ALA A 41 22.55 21.55 -13.44
N THR A 42 21.96 22.26 -12.48
CA THR A 42 22.47 22.43 -11.11
C THR A 42 21.46 21.90 -10.07
N PRO A 43 21.36 20.57 -9.90
CA PRO A 43 20.45 19.97 -8.93
C PRO A 43 20.75 20.42 -7.51
N THR A 44 19.74 20.93 -6.80
CA THR A 44 19.88 21.47 -5.43
C THR A 44 19.96 20.40 -4.33
N ASN A 45 19.86 19.11 -4.68
CA ASN A 45 19.85 18.01 -3.72
C ASN A 45 20.46 16.71 -4.29
N GLU A 46 21.73 16.76 -4.69
CA GLU A 46 22.41 15.63 -5.36
C GLU A 46 22.66 14.42 -4.47
N ALA A 47 22.88 14.65 -3.18
CA ALA A 47 23.15 13.60 -2.20
C ALA A 47 21.89 13.16 -1.44
N CYS A 48 20.77 13.89 -1.56
CA CYS A 48 19.56 13.66 -0.74
C CYS A 48 19.86 13.62 0.76
N THR A 49 20.90 14.34 1.20
CA THR A 49 21.20 14.57 2.60
C THR A 49 20.51 15.85 3.03
N SER A 50 19.72 15.77 4.11
CA SER A 50 19.09 16.93 4.74
C SER A 50 20.15 18.01 4.97
N ALA A 51 19.97 19.17 4.34
CA ALA A 51 20.91 20.28 4.49
C ALA A 51 21.04 20.67 5.98
N PRO A 52 22.25 20.95 6.48
CA PRO A 52 22.40 21.44 7.84
C PRO A 52 21.70 22.80 7.96
N THR A 53 20.79 22.89 8.92
CA THR A 53 20.12 24.11 9.32
C THR A 53 21.16 25.19 9.62
N PRO A 54 21.13 26.38 8.98
CA PRO A 54 22.01 27.47 9.36
C PRO A 54 21.70 27.87 10.81
N VAL A 55 22.74 27.97 11.62
CA VAL A 55 22.65 28.42 13.02
C VAL A 55 22.09 29.85 13.02
N PRO A 56 21.00 30.14 13.76
CA PRO A 56 20.42 31.47 13.77
C PRO A 56 21.32 32.42 14.57
N THR A 57 21.77 33.49 13.91
CA THR A 57 22.34 34.67 14.56
C THR A 57 21.26 35.35 15.41
N LEU A 58 21.54 35.55 16.69
CA LEU A 58 20.67 36.25 17.63
C LEU A 58 20.44 37.69 17.16
N SER A 59 19.18 38.04 16.89
CA SER A 59 18.71 39.41 16.65
C SER A 59 17.78 39.81 17.82
N PRO A 60 17.80 41.07 18.28
CA PRO A 60 17.25 41.42 19.59
C PRO A 60 15.73 41.48 19.63
N THR A 61 15.26 41.18 20.83
CA THR A 61 13.90 41.21 21.38
C THR A 61 12.99 42.33 20.83
N PRO A 62 11.79 42.01 20.31
CA PRO A 62 10.71 42.97 20.21
C PRO A 62 9.86 43.02 21.50
N GLU A 63 9.40 44.24 21.74
CA GLU A 63 8.57 44.82 22.81
C GLU A 63 7.17 44.16 22.96
N PRO A 64 6.49 44.26 24.13
CA PRO A 64 5.30 43.45 24.38
C PRO A 64 3.97 44.08 23.91
N THR A 65 2.93 43.23 23.86
CA THR A 65 1.47 43.52 23.99
C THR A 65 0.72 43.57 22.63
N PRO A 66 -0.48 42.93 22.44
CA PRO A 66 -1.59 42.84 23.42
C PRO A 66 -2.29 41.48 23.64
N GLU A 67 -3.18 41.57 24.63
CA GLU A 67 -4.12 40.65 25.30
C GLU A 67 -4.93 39.68 24.38
N PRO A 68 -5.33 38.48 24.87
CA PRO A 68 -5.85 37.42 24.02
C PRO A 68 -7.24 37.71 23.43
N THR A 69 -7.33 37.62 22.11
CA THR A 69 -8.56 37.41 21.35
C THR A 69 -9.19 36.05 21.72
N PRO A 70 -10.52 35.95 21.93
CA PRO A 70 -11.17 34.70 22.32
C PRO A 70 -10.96 33.59 21.29
N GLU A 71 -10.76 32.36 21.79
CA GLU A 71 -10.55 31.15 21.01
C GLU A 71 -11.64 30.91 19.95
N PRO A 72 -11.30 30.44 18.75
CA PRO A 72 -12.29 29.99 17.79
C PRO A 72 -12.95 28.71 18.30
N THR A 73 -14.28 28.79 18.49
CA THR A 73 -15.16 27.66 18.71
C THR A 73 -14.90 26.57 17.67
N THR A 74 -14.47 25.40 18.14
CA THR A 74 -14.25 24.19 17.34
C THR A 74 -15.54 23.84 16.61
N SER A 75 -15.59 24.14 15.32
CA SER A 75 -16.69 23.70 14.46
C SER A 75 -16.56 22.19 14.25
N ALA A 76 -17.64 21.48 14.57
CA ALA A 76 -17.77 20.04 14.37
C ALA A 76 -17.40 19.63 12.93
N PRO A 77 -16.89 18.39 12.72
CA PRO A 77 -16.70 17.87 11.38
C PRO A 77 -18.05 17.86 10.66
N VAL A 78 -18.17 18.70 9.64
CA VAL A 78 -19.32 18.71 8.74
C VAL A 78 -19.31 17.37 8.03
N THR A 79 -20.20 16.46 8.43
CA THR A 79 -20.60 15.33 7.59
C THR A 79 -21.28 15.93 6.37
N THR A 80 -20.52 16.18 5.31
CA THR A 80 -21.06 16.61 4.03
C THR A 80 -22.02 15.52 3.55
N PRO A 81 -23.30 15.84 3.29
CA PRO A 81 -24.23 14.87 2.74
C PRO A 81 -23.67 14.26 1.45
N ALA A 82 -23.80 12.95 1.28
CA ALA A 82 -23.43 12.28 0.02
C ALA A 82 -24.07 13.03 -1.15
N SER A 83 -23.24 13.65 -1.97
CA SER A 83 -23.74 14.50 -3.06
C SER A 83 -24.38 13.63 -4.16
N LYS A 84 -25.38 14.18 -4.86
CA LYS A 84 -26.10 13.46 -5.91
C LYS A 84 -25.27 13.37 -7.19
N TRP A 85 -25.42 12.26 -7.93
CA TRP A 85 -24.90 12.14 -9.28
C TRP A 85 -25.44 13.26 -10.16
N THR A 86 -24.52 14.02 -10.77
CA THR A 86 -24.82 15.23 -11.53
C THR A 86 -24.16 15.17 -12.89
N CYS A 87 -24.87 15.61 -13.92
CA CYS A 87 -24.33 15.72 -15.27
C CYS A 87 -23.57 17.03 -15.44
N ILE A 88 -22.29 16.94 -15.81
CA ILE A 88 -21.45 18.11 -16.07
C ILE A 88 -21.34 18.32 -17.58
N PRO A 89 -21.58 19.55 -18.09
CA PRO A 89 -21.42 19.86 -19.51
C PRO A 89 -20.03 19.43 -20.02
N LYS A 90 -19.99 18.88 -21.25
CA LYS A 90 -18.81 18.31 -21.93
C LYS A 90 -18.40 16.89 -21.52
N TYR A 91 -19.00 16.30 -20.49
CA TYR A 91 -18.73 14.91 -20.10
C TYR A 91 -19.99 14.06 -20.19
N THR A 92 -19.82 12.79 -20.55
CA THR A 92 -20.92 11.82 -20.69
C THR A 92 -21.12 10.99 -19.42
N ALA A 93 -20.10 10.88 -18.56
CA ALA A 93 -20.21 10.26 -17.25
C ALA A 93 -20.88 11.22 -16.25
N PRO A 94 -21.88 10.76 -15.48
CA PRO A 94 -22.29 11.44 -14.26
C PRO A 94 -21.12 11.54 -13.26
N MET A 95 -21.06 12.61 -12.49
CA MET A 95 -20.05 12.81 -11.46
C MET A 95 -20.68 13.29 -10.15
N LYS A 96 -20.01 13.05 -9.03
CA LYS A 96 -20.41 13.55 -7.71
C LYS A 96 -19.19 13.82 -6.84
N ILE A 97 -19.41 14.51 -5.73
CA ILE A 97 -18.48 14.60 -4.60
C ILE A 97 -18.56 13.31 -3.80
N ALA A 98 -17.43 12.62 -3.69
CA ALA A 98 -17.21 11.44 -2.87
C ALA A 98 -17.19 11.79 -1.38
N ASN A 99 -17.26 10.77 -0.53
CA ASN A 99 -17.29 10.95 0.94
C ASN A 99 -15.99 11.58 1.50
N ASP A 100 -14.89 11.54 0.75
CA ASP A 100 -13.61 12.16 1.12
C ASP A 100 -13.46 13.60 0.58
N GLY A 101 -14.51 14.15 -0.03
CA GLY A 101 -14.52 15.50 -0.63
C GLY A 101 -13.93 15.57 -2.04
N ASN A 102 -13.37 14.47 -2.57
CA ASN A 102 -12.90 14.43 -3.96
C ASN A 102 -14.06 14.29 -4.95
N ILE A 103 -13.77 14.57 -6.21
CA ILE A 103 -14.68 14.24 -7.30
C ILE A 103 -14.57 12.75 -7.62
N GLU A 104 -15.70 12.10 -7.87
CA GLU A 104 -15.74 10.80 -8.54
C GLU A 104 -16.63 10.81 -9.78
N CYS A 105 -16.22 10.06 -10.80
CA CYS A 105 -17.02 9.83 -11.98
C CYS A 105 -17.64 8.43 -11.95
N TRP A 106 -18.79 8.30 -12.61
CA TRP A 106 -19.45 7.02 -12.78
C TRP A 106 -18.54 6.06 -13.55
N SER A 107 -18.15 4.97 -12.90
CA SER A 107 -17.32 3.93 -13.47
C SER A 107 -17.76 2.57 -12.95
N ASN A 108 -17.65 1.53 -13.78
CA ASN A 108 -17.94 0.16 -13.37
C ASN A 108 -16.68 -0.67 -13.19
N ASN A 109 -15.49 -0.09 -13.42
CA ASN A 109 -14.20 -0.78 -13.36
C ASN A 109 -13.17 -0.05 -12.49
N GLY A 110 -13.52 1.09 -11.88
CA GLY A 110 -12.62 1.89 -11.03
C GLY A 110 -11.48 2.55 -11.81
N LYS A 111 -11.55 2.55 -13.15
CA LYS A 111 -10.44 2.98 -14.01
C LYS A 111 -10.86 3.99 -15.07
N ASP A 112 -11.94 3.71 -15.78
CA ASP A 112 -12.40 4.56 -16.87
C ASP A 112 -13.76 5.15 -16.50
N CYS A 113 -13.91 6.46 -16.67
CA CYS A 113 -15.23 7.07 -16.61
C CYS A 113 -16.08 6.53 -17.76
N LEU A 114 -17.34 6.26 -17.49
CA LEU A 114 -18.27 5.76 -18.49
C LEU A 114 -18.38 6.76 -19.66
N THR A 115 -18.18 6.29 -20.89
CA THR A 115 -18.30 7.12 -22.10
C THR A 115 -19.46 6.67 -22.98
N GLY A 116 -20.02 7.60 -23.75
CA GLY A 116 -21.04 7.30 -24.77
C GLY A 116 -22.44 6.96 -24.24
N GLN A 117 -22.68 7.08 -22.94
CA GLN A 117 -24.00 6.86 -22.33
C GLN A 117 -24.74 8.19 -22.11
N ASN A 118 -26.07 8.11 -22.05
CA ASN A 118 -26.90 9.26 -21.72
C ASN A 118 -26.84 9.52 -20.21
N CYS A 119 -26.09 10.57 -19.83
CA CYS A 119 -25.93 10.97 -18.43
C CYS A 119 -27.27 11.18 -17.71
N ALA A 120 -28.24 11.86 -18.36
CA ALA A 120 -29.53 12.13 -17.74
C ALA A 120 -30.33 10.85 -17.46
N ALA A 121 -30.26 9.87 -18.37
CA ALA A 121 -30.90 8.57 -18.16
C ALA A 121 -30.25 7.79 -17.00
N LEU A 122 -28.92 7.82 -16.88
CA LEU A 122 -28.20 7.18 -15.78
C LEU A 122 -28.53 7.82 -14.44
N VAL A 123 -28.52 9.15 -14.35
CA VAL A 123 -28.91 9.87 -13.13
C VAL A 123 -30.36 9.60 -12.77
N ALA A 124 -31.28 9.56 -13.74
CA ALA A 124 -32.69 9.28 -13.51
C ALA A 124 -32.98 7.81 -13.13
N SER A 125 -32.07 6.88 -13.46
CA SER A 125 -32.26 5.46 -13.17
C SER A 125 -32.12 5.09 -11.69
N ASN A 126 -31.55 5.98 -10.86
CA ASN A 126 -31.15 5.71 -9.46
C ASN A 126 -30.23 4.48 -9.29
N ALA A 127 -29.60 3.99 -10.37
CA ALA A 127 -28.58 2.97 -10.27
C ALA A 127 -27.32 3.53 -9.58
N GLU A 128 -26.45 2.64 -9.12
CA GLU A 128 -25.12 3.01 -8.63
C GLU A 128 -24.02 2.35 -9.47
N PRO A 129 -22.88 3.05 -9.71
CA PRO A 129 -21.71 2.45 -10.33
C PRO A 129 -21.12 1.33 -9.47
N LYS A 130 -20.62 0.28 -10.11
CA LYS A 130 -19.97 -0.84 -9.39
C LYS A 130 -18.63 -0.47 -8.75
N ALA A 131 -17.91 0.46 -9.36
CA ALA A 131 -16.59 0.88 -8.92
C ALA A 131 -16.31 2.29 -9.45
N PRO A 132 -16.82 3.35 -8.79
CA PRO A 132 -16.58 4.72 -9.23
C PRO A 132 -15.08 5.06 -9.21
N LEU A 133 -14.63 5.85 -10.18
CA LEU A 133 -13.25 6.34 -10.24
C LEU A 133 -13.19 7.70 -9.54
N VAL A 134 -12.36 7.79 -8.51
CA VAL A 134 -12.24 8.99 -7.66
C VAL A 134 -10.93 9.71 -7.96
N CYS A 135 -11.00 11.04 -8.15
CA CYS A 135 -9.87 11.98 -8.25
C CYS A 135 -8.99 11.99 -6.99
N GLY A 136 -7.87 12.73 -7.02
CA GLY A 136 -6.95 12.76 -5.89
C GLY A 136 -6.14 11.47 -5.79
N CYS A 137 -5.99 10.92 -4.59
CA CYS A 137 -5.00 9.86 -4.36
C CYS A 137 -5.42 8.52 -4.95
N LYS A 138 -6.72 8.29 -5.06
CA LYS A 138 -7.27 7.12 -5.77
C LYS A 138 -6.95 7.19 -7.25
N HIS A 139 -7.09 8.35 -7.89
CA HIS A 139 -6.73 8.56 -9.30
C HIS A 139 -5.21 8.41 -9.53
N LEU A 140 -4.41 8.87 -8.58
CA LEU A 140 -2.94 8.75 -8.63
C LEU A 140 -2.49 7.30 -8.68
N VAL A 141 -3.13 6.41 -7.92
CA VAL A 141 -2.82 4.97 -7.92
C VAL A 141 -3.19 4.33 -9.27
N VAL A 142 -4.30 4.74 -9.87
CA VAL A 142 -4.81 4.14 -11.12
C VAL A 142 -4.08 4.65 -12.36
N TRP A 143 -3.77 5.94 -12.41
CA TRP A 143 -3.31 6.65 -13.61
C TRP A 143 -1.95 7.35 -13.47
N GLY A 144 -1.32 7.31 -12.29
CA GLY A 144 -0.07 8.03 -12.03
C GLY A 144 -0.24 9.56 -11.98
N SER A 145 -1.48 10.06 -11.96
CA SER A 145 -1.82 11.48 -11.80
C SER A 145 -2.99 11.63 -10.84
N THR A 146 -3.03 12.69 -10.03
CA THR A 146 -4.18 12.93 -9.16
C THR A 146 -5.42 13.37 -9.94
N GLY A 147 -5.26 13.67 -11.23
CA GLY A 147 -6.26 14.32 -12.06
C GLY A 147 -6.42 15.82 -11.73
N TYR A 148 -6.00 16.29 -10.57
CA TYR A 148 -5.95 17.72 -10.24
C TYR A 148 -4.69 18.41 -10.74
N ASN A 149 -3.61 17.65 -10.92
CA ASN A 149 -2.32 18.13 -11.42
C ASN A 149 -2.35 18.59 -12.89
N ASP A 150 -3.38 18.25 -13.67
CA ASP A 150 -3.63 18.82 -15.00
C ASP A 150 -4.88 19.73 -14.96
N PRO A 151 -4.74 21.06 -15.13
CA PRO A 151 -5.85 22.00 -15.12
C PRO A 151 -6.97 21.69 -16.13
N ARG A 152 -6.68 20.97 -17.22
CA ARG A 152 -7.66 20.63 -18.27
C ARG A 152 -8.36 19.29 -18.04
N HIS A 153 -7.98 18.58 -16.99
CA HIS A 153 -8.53 17.28 -16.68
C HIS A 153 -9.95 17.38 -16.09
N TRP A 154 -10.75 16.34 -16.29
CA TRP A 154 -12.16 16.31 -15.89
C TRP A 154 -12.36 16.48 -14.37
N CYS A 155 -11.39 16.05 -13.55
CA CYS A 155 -11.37 16.29 -12.11
C CYS A 155 -11.49 17.77 -11.75
N ASN A 156 -10.77 18.65 -12.45
CA ASN A 156 -10.80 20.10 -12.21
C ASN A 156 -12.10 20.73 -12.75
N ALA A 157 -12.58 20.28 -13.91
CA ALA A 157 -13.85 20.74 -14.46
C ALA A 157 -15.03 20.41 -13.53
N ALA A 158 -15.04 19.19 -12.99
CA ALA A 158 -16.06 18.73 -12.05
C ALA A 158 -15.95 19.37 -10.67
N LYS A 159 -14.72 19.59 -10.18
CA LYS A 159 -14.48 20.32 -8.94
C LYS A 159 -15.10 21.71 -9.00
N ALA A 160 -14.86 22.43 -10.09
CA ALA A 160 -15.45 23.76 -10.32
C ALA A 160 -16.98 23.70 -10.47
N ALA A 161 -17.50 22.73 -11.23
CA ALA A 161 -18.94 22.61 -11.48
C ALA A 161 -19.75 22.22 -10.23
N LEU A 162 -19.18 21.40 -9.35
CA LEU A 162 -19.86 20.88 -8.16
C LEU A 162 -19.47 21.62 -6.87
N GLY A 163 -18.53 22.55 -6.92
CA GLY A 163 -18.05 23.29 -5.73
C GLY A 163 -17.31 22.39 -4.73
N ALA A 164 -16.62 21.36 -5.20
CA ALA A 164 -15.91 20.42 -4.33
C ALA A 164 -14.65 21.05 -3.72
N THR A 165 -14.36 20.68 -2.47
CA THR A 165 -13.16 21.07 -1.71
C THR A 165 -12.37 19.83 -1.30
N PRO A 166 -11.65 19.19 -2.24
CA PRO A 166 -10.90 17.97 -1.93
C PRO A 166 -9.79 18.24 -0.92
N THR A 167 -9.70 17.40 0.10
CA THR A 167 -8.75 17.57 1.22
C THR A 167 -7.32 17.14 0.89
N ASN A 168 -7.11 16.50 -0.26
CA ASN A 168 -5.85 15.88 -0.65
C ASN A 168 -5.53 15.99 -2.16
N GLU A 169 -5.83 17.13 -2.79
CA GLU A 169 -5.71 17.33 -4.25
C GLU A 169 -4.34 16.98 -4.84
N ALA A 170 -3.27 17.32 -4.13
CA ALA A 170 -1.90 17.08 -4.56
C ALA A 170 -1.36 15.70 -4.17
N CYS A 171 -2.05 14.99 -3.25
CA CYS A 171 -1.57 13.76 -2.61
C CYS A 171 -0.14 13.86 -2.04
N THR A 172 0.32 15.08 -1.84
CA THR A 172 1.45 15.41 -1.00
C THR A 172 0.86 15.61 0.37
N SER A 173 1.20 14.77 1.33
CA SER A 173 0.88 15.03 2.73
C SER A 173 1.25 16.48 3.04
N ALA A 174 0.27 17.33 3.32
CA ALA A 174 0.57 18.65 3.85
C ALA A 174 1.34 18.44 5.15
N PRO A 175 2.41 19.20 5.42
CA PRO A 175 3.02 19.19 6.74
C PRO A 175 2.01 19.84 7.68
N THR A 176 1.18 19.03 8.33
CA THR A 176 0.43 19.49 9.49
C THR A 176 1.47 19.90 10.54
N PRO A 177 1.40 21.11 11.13
CA PRO A 177 2.25 21.43 12.26
C PRO A 177 2.03 20.34 13.31
N VAL A 178 3.14 19.76 13.77
CA VAL A 178 3.16 18.76 14.83
C VAL A 178 2.34 19.31 16.00
N PRO A 179 1.15 18.76 16.33
CA PRO A 179 0.54 19.12 17.58
C PRO A 179 1.49 18.60 18.66
N THR A 180 1.91 19.52 19.53
CA THR A 180 2.56 19.20 20.81
C THR A 180 1.82 18.03 21.45
N PRO A 181 2.52 16.99 21.94
CA PRO A 181 1.87 15.80 22.47
C PRO A 181 1.07 16.19 23.71
N THR A 182 -0.21 16.49 23.49
CA THR A 182 -1.19 16.46 24.56
C THR A 182 -1.54 15.00 24.71
N LEU A 183 -1.42 14.51 25.94
CA LEU A 183 -1.71 13.15 26.33
C LEU A 183 -3.19 12.87 25.98
N GLU A 184 -3.46 12.35 24.77
CA GLU A 184 -4.82 12.05 24.36
C GLU A 184 -5.31 10.82 25.11
N THR A 185 -6.30 11.07 25.96
CA THR A 185 -7.20 10.08 26.52
C THR A 185 -7.75 9.19 25.42
N THR A 186 -7.46 7.90 25.57
CA THR A 186 -8.01 6.76 24.87
C THR A 186 -9.44 7.00 24.38
N SER A 187 -9.62 7.15 23.06
CA SER A 187 -10.94 7.04 22.45
C SER A 187 -11.47 5.63 22.72
N THR A 188 -12.56 5.53 23.46
CA THR A 188 -13.26 4.27 23.75
C THR A 188 -13.54 3.53 22.44
N PRO A 189 -13.10 2.27 22.30
CA PRO A 189 -13.46 1.45 21.14
C PRO A 189 -14.97 1.24 21.19
N THR A 190 -15.68 1.64 20.13
CA THR A 190 -17.02 1.11 19.88
C THR A 190 -16.86 -0.40 19.68
N THR A 191 -17.13 -1.18 20.71
CA THR A 191 -17.08 -2.64 20.68
C THR A 191 -18.17 -3.14 19.75
N THR A 192 -17.84 -3.32 18.46
CA THR A 192 -18.60 -4.19 17.58
C THR A 192 -18.62 -5.58 18.23
N PRO A 193 -19.80 -6.22 18.43
CA PRO A 193 -19.87 -7.52 19.07
C PRO A 193 -18.98 -8.51 18.32
N ILE A 194 -18.12 -9.22 19.05
CA ILE A 194 -17.32 -10.32 18.51
C ILE A 194 -18.31 -11.32 17.91
N SER A 195 -18.35 -11.43 16.59
CA SER A 195 -19.26 -12.36 15.93
C SER A 195 -18.87 -13.81 16.27
N LYS A 196 -19.86 -14.68 16.48
CA LYS A 196 -19.63 -16.11 16.70
C LYS A 196 -19.05 -16.75 15.43
N TRP A 197 -18.26 -17.81 15.61
CA TRP A 197 -17.80 -18.63 14.49
C TRP A 197 -19.00 -19.13 13.67
N SER A 198 -18.91 -18.95 12.36
CA SER A 198 -19.97 -19.29 11.41
C SER A 198 -19.38 -19.95 10.18
N CYS A 199 -20.13 -20.88 9.58
CA CYS A 199 -19.73 -21.54 8.35
C CYS A 199 -20.35 -20.84 7.16
N VAL A 200 -19.52 -20.42 6.22
CA VAL A 200 -19.96 -19.73 5.00
C VAL A 200 -20.13 -20.76 3.89
N ASN A 201 -21.27 -20.71 3.19
CA ASN A 201 -21.56 -21.64 2.09
C ASN A 201 -20.43 -21.65 1.06
N GLY A 202 -20.00 -22.86 0.67
CA GLY A 202 -18.88 -23.06 -0.25
C GLY A 202 -17.51 -23.18 0.42
N PHE A 203 -17.44 -23.02 1.75
CA PHE A 203 -16.19 -23.16 2.51
C PHE A 203 -16.36 -24.13 3.68
N SER A 204 -15.41 -25.06 3.81
CA SER A 204 -15.41 -26.10 4.84
C SER A 204 -14.61 -25.69 6.09
N PHE A 205 -14.61 -24.40 6.43
CA PHE A 205 -13.88 -23.88 7.59
C PHE A 205 -14.62 -22.71 8.26
N PRO A 206 -14.54 -22.58 9.60
CA PRO A 206 -15.21 -21.51 10.31
C PRO A 206 -14.59 -20.14 10.03
N MET A 207 -15.44 -19.13 9.86
CA MET A 207 -15.07 -17.72 9.74
C MET A 207 -15.80 -16.89 10.79
N LYS A 208 -15.23 -15.73 11.13
CA LYS A 208 -15.90 -14.70 11.92
C LYS A 208 -15.34 -13.31 11.58
N ILE A 209 -16.02 -12.27 12.04
CA ILE A 209 -15.53 -10.91 12.08
C ILE A 209 -14.52 -10.79 13.22
N ALA A 210 -13.30 -10.38 12.87
CA ALA A 210 -12.22 -10.06 13.78
C ALA A 210 -12.51 -8.76 14.54
N SER A 211 -11.75 -8.53 15.62
CA SER A 211 -11.89 -7.31 16.43
C SER A 211 -11.58 -6.01 15.68
N ASP A 212 -10.86 -6.10 14.55
CA ASP A 212 -10.55 -4.97 13.68
C ASP A 212 -11.57 -4.80 12.53
N GLY A 213 -12.66 -5.59 12.51
CA GLY A 213 -13.68 -5.54 11.47
C GLY A 213 -13.37 -6.33 10.20
N ASN A 214 -12.17 -6.91 10.05
CA ASN A 214 -11.86 -7.83 8.95
C ASN A 214 -12.50 -9.21 9.16
N ILE A 215 -12.50 -10.00 8.09
CA ILE A 215 -12.81 -11.43 8.21
C ILE A 215 -11.58 -12.18 8.72
N GLU A 216 -11.79 -13.09 9.65
CA GLU A 216 -10.79 -14.08 10.04
C GLU A 216 -11.34 -15.50 9.92
N CYS A 217 -10.46 -16.43 9.57
CA CYS A 217 -10.77 -17.85 9.60
C CYS A 217 -10.02 -18.55 10.73
N TRP A 218 -10.58 -19.66 11.19
CA TRP A 218 -9.92 -20.55 12.13
C TRP A 218 -8.62 -21.07 11.53
N SER A 219 -7.52 -21.00 12.26
CA SER A 219 -6.22 -21.52 11.81
C SER A 219 -5.48 -22.24 12.93
N ASN A 220 -4.63 -23.19 12.56
CA ASN A 220 -3.73 -23.83 13.52
C ASN A 220 -2.30 -23.27 13.45
N ASN A 221 -1.94 -22.64 12.33
CA ASN A 221 -0.58 -22.15 12.05
C ASN A 221 -0.53 -20.67 11.66
N GLY A 222 -1.69 -20.03 11.52
CA GLY A 222 -1.82 -18.62 11.18
C GLY A 222 -1.51 -18.32 9.73
N ARG A 223 -1.38 -19.35 8.87
CA ARG A 223 -1.01 -19.22 7.45
C ARG A 223 -2.09 -19.73 6.50
N GLU A 224 -2.91 -20.66 6.95
CA GLU A 224 -4.03 -21.20 6.18
C GLU A 224 -5.27 -21.43 7.05
N CYS A 225 -6.44 -21.50 6.42
CA CYS A 225 -7.68 -21.82 7.12
C CYS A 225 -7.76 -23.32 7.41
N TYR A 226 -8.16 -23.66 8.62
CA TYR A 226 -8.34 -25.05 9.06
C TYR A 226 -9.58 -25.66 8.42
N VAL A 227 -9.38 -26.49 7.41
CA VAL A 227 -10.45 -27.22 6.71
C VAL A 227 -10.93 -28.40 7.56
N SER A 228 -12.24 -28.47 7.82
CA SER A 228 -12.90 -29.57 8.51
C SER A 228 -14.05 -30.12 7.68
N ALA A 229 -14.19 -31.44 7.63
CA ALA A 229 -15.34 -32.09 7.02
C ALA A 229 -16.67 -31.73 7.70
N ASN A 230 -16.62 -31.25 8.95
CA ASN A 230 -17.78 -30.80 9.70
C ASN A 230 -17.52 -29.41 10.30
N CYS A 231 -17.61 -28.38 9.44
CA CYS A 231 -17.44 -26.99 9.86
C CYS A 231 -18.40 -26.61 11.01
N ALA A 232 -19.67 -27.06 10.95
CA ALA A 232 -20.68 -26.71 11.94
C ALA A 232 -20.32 -27.19 13.35
N ALA A 233 -19.76 -28.40 13.48
CA ALA A 233 -19.27 -28.93 14.75
C ALA A 233 -18.09 -28.10 15.30
N VAL A 234 -17.17 -27.64 14.44
CA VAL A 234 -16.05 -26.80 14.86
C VAL A 234 -16.53 -25.42 15.28
N ALA A 235 -17.40 -24.79 14.50
CA ALA A 235 -17.94 -23.46 14.77
C ALA A 235 -18.80 -23.39 16.06
N SER A 236 -19.47 -24.50 16.42
CA SER A 236 -20.26 -24.63 17.65
C SER A 236 -19.48 -25.17 18.84
N SER A 237 -18.21 -25.57 18.65
CA SER A 237 -17.37 -26.06 19.75
C SER A 237 -16.93 -24.92 20.67
N ASN A 238 -16.70 -25.23 21.95
CA ASN A 238 -16.07 -24.31 22.90
C ASN A 238 -14.54 -24.24 22.72
N THR A 239 -14.00 -24.98 21.76
CA THR A 239 -12.58 -24.98 21.45
C THR A 239 -12.22 -23.63 20.84
N LYS A 240 -11.06 -23.08 21.20
CA LYS A 240 -10.51 -21.89 20.55
C LYS A 240 -9.42 -22.34 19.58
N PRO A 241 -9.33 -21.75 18.36
CA PRO A 241 -8.17 -21.98 17.54
C PRO A 241 -6.88 -21.57 18.26
N PRO A 242 -5.76 -22.27 18.05
CA PRO A 242 -4.44 -21.80 18.46
C PRO A 242 -4.10 -20.42 17.90
N THR A 243 -4.58 -20.11 16.69
CA THR A 243 -4.36 -18.81 16.02
C THR A 243 -5.40 -18.56 14.92
N THR A 244 -5.45 -17.38 14.32
CA THR A 244 -6.36 -17.08 13.22
C THR A 244 -5.61 -16.48 12.05
N LEU A 245 -6.19 -16.62 10.86
CA LEU A 245 -5.72 -15.93 9.66
C LEU A 245 -6.71 -14.81 9.37
N VAL A 246 -6.24 -13.55 9.39
CA VAL A 246 -7.08 -12.35 9.28
C VAL A 246 -6.83 -11.66 7.94
N CYS A 247 -7.89 -11.39 7.18
CA CYS A 247 -7.88 -10.65 5.91
C CYS A 247 -7.39 -9.20 6.07
N GLY A 248 -7.28 -8.46 4.96
CA GLY A 248 -6.87 -7.06 4.96
C GLY A 248 -5.36 -6.92 5.12
N CYS A 249 -4.89 -5.88 5.81
CA CYS A 249 -3.46 -5.61 5.89
C CYS A 249 -2.67 -6.69 6.66
N LYS A 250 -3.33 -7.45 7.55
CA LYS A 250 -2.71 -8.58 8.25
C LYS A 250 -2.38 -9.72 7.29
N LEU A 251 -3.31 -10.06 6.38
CA LEU A 251 -3.07 -11.04 5.33
C LEU A 251 -2.03 -10.55 4.32
N LEU A 252 -2.08 -9.27 3.96
CA LEU A 252 -1.10 -8.66 3.07
C LEU A 252 0.31 -8.76 3.63
N ALA A 253 0.49 -8.44 4.92
CA ALA A 253 1.77 -8.54 5.58
C ALA A 253 2.31 -9.99 5.65
N LEU A 254 1.42 -10.98 5.69
CA LEU A 254 1.79 -12.38 5.83
C LEU A 254 1.98 -13.11 4.49
N LEU A 255 1.08 -12.91 3.53
CA LEU A 255 0.98 -13.69 2.29
C LEU A 255 1.09 -12.84 1.02
N GLY A 256 1.24 -11.51 1.15
CA GLY A 256 1.45 -10.62 0.00
C GLY A 256 0.16 -10.24 -0.75
N TYR A 257 -1.03 -10.53 -0.20
CA TYR A 257 -2.31 -10.09 -0.72
C TYR A 257 -3.32 -9.84 0.41
N THR A 258 -4.24 -8.89 0.26
CA THR A 258 -5.23 -8.57 1.30
C THR A 258 -6.35 -9.61 1.40
N GLY A 259 -6.51 -10.42 0.35
CA GLY A 259 -7.61 -11.38 0.20
C GLY A 259 -8.90 -10.72 -0.28
N TYR A 260 -9.01 -9.39 -0.19
CA TYR A 260 -10.11 -8.63 -0.80
C TYR A 260 -9.85 -8.26 -2.26
N ASN A 261 -8.57 -8.28 -2.65
CA ASN A 261 -8.10 -8.02 -4.01
C ASN A 261 -8.52 -9.09 -5.03
N ASP A 262 -8.90 -10.28 -4.59
CA ASP A 262 -9.48 -11.34 -5.44
C ASP A 262 -10.97 -11.53 -5.09
N PRO A 263 -11.90 -11.20 -6.00
CA PRO A 263 -13.35 -11.35 -5.78
C PRO A 263 -13.78 -12.76 -5.39
N ASN A 264 -13.05 -13.80 -5.79
CA ASN A 264 -13.38 -15.20 -5.52
C ASN A 264 -12.75 -15.72 -4.22
N HIS A 265 -11.95 -14.91 -3.55
CA HIS A 265 -11.25 -15.32 -2.35
C HIS A 265 -12.19 -15.34 -1.14
N TRP A 266 -11.93 -16.24 -0.18
CA TRP A 266 -12.79 -16.49 0.98
C TRP A 266 -13.02 -15.25 1.87
N CYS A 267 -12.11 -14.28 1.84
CA CYS A 267 -12.30 -12.99 2.50
C CYS A 267 -13.53 -12.22 1.99
N ASN A 268 -13.78 -12.23 0.67
CA ASN A 268 -14.94 -11.57 0.06
C ASN A 268 -16.24 -12.35 0.30
N ALA A 269 -16.17 -13.69 0.28
CA ALA A 269 -17.29 -14.54 0.65
C ALA A 269 -17.70 -14.35 2.11
N GLY A 270 -16.73 -14.36 3.03
CA GLY A 270 -16.95 -14.08 4.45
C GLY A 270 -17.50 -12.68 4.69
N LYS A 271 -16.96 -11.66 3.99
CA LYS A 271 -17.44 -10.27 4.08
C LYS A 271 -18.92 -10.18 3.77
N THR A 272 -19.33 -10.80 2.67
CA THR A 272 -20.73 -10.79 2.21
C THR A 272 -21.62 -11.60 3.15
N ALA A 273 -21.21 -12.81 3.51
CA ALA A 273 -22.04 -13.72 4.31
C ALA A 273 -22.20 -13.28 5.77
N LEU A 274 -21.20 -12.62 6.34
CA LEU A 274 -21.20 -12.18 7.74
C LEU A 274 -21.54 -10.69 7.90
N GLY A 275 -21.69 -9.94 6.82
CA GLY A 275 -21.97 -8.50 6.86
C GLY A 275 -20.82 -7.67 7.43
N ALA A 276 -19.58 -8.09 7.20
CA ALA A 276 -18.42 -7.37 7.70
C ALA A 276 -18.16 -6.07 6.91
N SER A 277 -17.60 -5.07 7.60
CA SER A 277 -17.15 -3.82 6.98
C SER A 277 -15.64 -3.66 7.27
N PRO A 278 -14.78 -4.27 6.43
CA PRO A 278 -13.33 -4.25 6.66
C PRO A 278 -12.78 -2.83 6.47
N PRO A 279 -11.98 -2.31 7.43
CA PRO A 279 -11.48 -0.94 7.36
C PRO A 279 -10.36 -0.74 6.34
N ASN A 280 -9.80 -1.83 5.79
CA ASN A 280 -8.56 -1.81 5.01
C ASN A 280 -8.54 -2.87 3.89
N GLU A 281 -9.56 -2.84 3.02
CA GLU A 281 -9.66 -3.75 1.87
C GLU A 281 -8.52 -3.56 0.86
N VAL A 282 -8.03 -2.32 0.73
CA VAL A 282 -6.91 -1.93 -0.14
C VAL A 282 -5.86 -1.22 0.73
N CYS A 283 -4.80 -1.94 1.10
CA CYS A 283 -3.71 -1.40 1.91
C CYS A 283 -2.65 -0.79 0.99
N THR A 284 -2.43 0.53 1.05
CA THR A 284 -1.45 1.24 0.19
C THR A 284 -0.10 1.48 0.84
N SER A 285 0.11 1.04 2.07
CA SER A 285 1.41 0.80 2.69
C SER A 285 1.09 0.15 4.02
N VAL A 286 1.88 -0.85 4.40
CA VAL A 286 1.82 -1.37 5.77
C VAL A 286 2.11 -0.17 6.66
N PRO A 287 1.21 0.27 7.57
CA PRO A 287 1.65 1.12 8.65
C PRO A 287 2.74 0.32 9.33
N THR A 288 3.98 0.80 9.25
CA THR A 288 5.09 0.27 10.03
C THR A 288 4.69 0.52 11.47
N THR A 289 3.91 -0.42 12.01
CA THR A 289 3.66 -0.50 13.42
C THR A 289 5.03 -0.86 13.94
N THR A 290 5.73 0.14 14.44
CA THR A 290 6.81 -0.05 15.39
C THR A 290 6.18 -0.86 16.51
N ILE A 291 6.29 -2.19 16.39
CA ILE A 291 5.96 -3.09 17.49
C ILE A 291 7.01 -2.76 18.53
N ALA A 292 6.65 -1.85 19.43
CA ALA A 292 7.31 -1.70 20.69
C ALA A 292 7.25 -3.07 21.38
N THR A 293 8.40 -3.46 21.92
CA THR A 293 8.67 -4.66 22.73
C THR A 293 8.69 -6.02 21.99
N PRO A 294 9.88 -6.62 21.79
CA PRO A 294 9.99 -8.00 21.35
C PRO A 294 9.62 -8.94 22.49
N ILE A 295 8.70 -9.87 22.22
CA ILE A 295 8.61 -11.12 22.95
C ILE A 295 9.89 -11.91 22.62
N PRO A 296 10.62 -12.46 23.60
CA PRO A 296 11.82 -13.25 23.34
C PRO A 296 11.43 -14.56 22.66
N SER A 297 11.41 -14.58 21.33
CA SER A 297 11.39 -15.81 20.55
C SER A 297 12.83 -16.23 20.32
N THR A 298 13.20 -17.39 20.85
CA THR A 298 14.52 -18.03 20.69
C THR A 298 14.75 -18.58 19.29
N THR A 299 14.12 -17.99 18.26
CA THR A 299 14.27 -18.43 16.88
C THR A 299 15.58 -17.88 16.34
N PRO A 300 16.54 -18.73 15.93
CA PRO A 300 17.81 -18.26 15.40
C PRO A 300 17.57 -17.40 14.16
N ILE A 301 18.25 -16.26 14.11
CA ILE A 301 18.23 -15.31 12.99
C ILE A 301 18.55 -16.10 11.71
N PRO A 302 17.73 -16.05 10.64
CA PRO A 302 17.97 -16.83 9.44
C PRO A 302 19.32 -16.43 8.81
N GLN A 303 20.26 -17.36 8.80
CA GLN A 303 21.59 -17.20 8.20
C GLN A 303 21.54 -17.58 6.72
N TRP A 304 22.48 -17.04 5.94
CA TRP A 304 22.70 -17.49 4.56
C TRP A 304 22.98 -18.99 4.55
N THR A 305 22.23 -19.73 3.73
CA THR A 305 22.26 -21.19 3.69
C THR A 305 22.45 -21.67 2.26
N CYS A 306 23.34 -22.64 2.08
CA CYS A 306 23.55 -23.30 0.80
C CYS A 306 22.56 -24.45 0.64
N ILE A 307 21.64 -24.30 -0.30
CA ILE A 307 20.58 -25.28 -0.54
C ILE A 307 21.00 -26.19 -1.68
N LYS A 308 20.97 -27.51 -1.45
CA LYS A 308 21.32 -28.50 -2.47
C LYS A 308 20.45 -28.30 -3.73
N GLY A 309 21.10 -28.13 -4.88
CA GLY A 309 20.44 -27.87 -6.16
C GLY A 309 20.24 -26.38 -6.48
N LEU A 310 20.57 -25.47 -5.56
CA LEU A 310 20.61 -24.03 -5.79
C LEU A 310 22.05 -23.53 -5.66
N ALA A 311 22.62 -23.05 -6.77
CA ALA A 311 24.02 -22.64 -6.86
C ALA A 311 24.29 -21.20 -6.33
N SER A 312 23.45 -20.72 -5.42
CA SER A 312 23.55 -19.40 -4.80
C SER A 312 23.11 -19.51 -3.32
N PRO A 313 23.73 -18.76 -2.39
CA PRO A 313 23.25 -18.72 -1.01
C PRO A 313 21.83 -18.16 -0.93
N MET A 314 21.00 -18.77 -0.09
CA MET A 314 19.60 -18.42 0.10
C MET A 314 19.34 -18.08 1.56
N LYS A 315 18.37 -17.21 1.81
CA LYS A 315 17.98 -16.79 3.16
C LYS A 315 16.49 -16.44 3.19
N ILE A 316 15.91 -16.48 4.39
CA ILE A 316 14.59 -15.87 4.65
C ILE A 316 14.82 -14.39 4.98
N ALA A 317 14.32 -13.51 4.12
CA ALA A 317 14.36 -12.07 4.29
C ALA A 317 13.58 -11.61 5.52
N SER A 318 13.81 -10.37 5.96
CA SER A 318 13.10 -9.78 7.11
C SER A 318 11.59 -9.69 6.91
N ASP A 319 11.11 -9.71 5.67
CA ASP A 319 9.69 -9.73 5.30
C ASP A 319 9.11 -11.16 5.18
N GLY A 320 9.91 -12.18 5.51
CA GLY A 320 9.51 -13.59 5.45
C GLY A 320 9.60 -14.24 4.07
N ASN A 321 9.96 -13.51 3.01
CA ASN A 321 10.18 -14.10 1.68
C ASN A 321 11.55 -14.75 1.56
N ILE A 322 11.68 -15.63 0.57
CA ILE A 322 12.99 -16.13 0.15
C ILE A 322 13.76 -15.00 -0.55
N GLU A 323 15.02 -14.84 -0.20
CA GLU A 323 15.99 -14.03 -0.93
C GLU A 323 17.21 -14.86 -1.33
N CYS A 324 17.75 -14.56 -2.51
CA CYS A 324 19.04 -15.06 -2.94
C CYS A 324 20.12 -14.00 -2.76
N TRP A 325 21.34 -14.46 -2.59
CA TRP A 325 22.50 -13.59 -2.56
C TRP A 325 22.63 -12.84 -3.88
N SER A 326 22.57 -11.53 -3.85
CA SER A 326 22.71 -10.68 -5.03
C SER A 326 23.41 -9.37 -4.66
N ASN A 327 24.19 -8.84 -5.59
CA ASN A 327 24.85 -7.54 -5.42
C ASN A 327 24.18 -6.43 -6.24
N ASP A 328 23.18 -6.76 -7.05
CA ASP A 328 22.51 -5.84 -7.98
C ASP A 328 20.97 -5.86 -7.84
N GLY A 329 20.42 -6.64 -6.90
CA GLY A 329 18.98 -6.77 -6.67
C GLY A 329 18.23 -7.43 -7.82
N LYS A 330 18.94 -8.03 -8.79
CA LYS A 330 18.36 -8.55 -10.02
C LYS A 330 18.84 -9.94 -10.38
N ASN A 331 20.14 -10.19 -10.27
CA ASN A 331 20.76 -11.46 -10.60
C ASN A 331 21.28 -12.07 -9.31
N CYS A 332 20.81 -13.28 -8.98
CA CYS A 332 21.45 -14.05 -7.92
C CYS A 332 22.89 -14.37 -8.32
N ALA A 333 23.75 -14.47 -7.32
CA ALA A 333 25.12 -14.91 -7.48
C ALA A 333 25.14 -16.42 -7.74
N TRP A 334 24.81 -16.81 -8.98
CA TRP A 334 24.83 -18.20 -9.44
C TRP A 334 26.26 -18.68 -9.69
N ASN A 335 26.51 -19.96 -9.47
CA ASN A 335 27.80 -20.62 -9.70
C ASN A 335 28.96 -20.06 -8.86
N VAL A 336 28.62 -19.45 -7.72
CA VAL A 336 29.62 -19.10 -6.70
C VAL A 336 29.96 -20.33 -5.87
N ASN A 337 31.15 -20.32 -5.25
CA ASN A 337 31.43 -21.24 -4.17
C ASN A 337 30.58 -20.85 -2.96
N CYS A 338 29.38 -21.44 -2.86
CA CYS A 338 28.38 -21.08 -1.87
C CYS A 338 28.93 -21.20 -0.44
N ASP A 339 29.59 -22.33 -0.11
CA ASP A 339 30.12 -22.58 1.23
C ASP A 339 31.20 -21.55 1.60
N ALA A 340 32.10 -21.23 0.68
CA ALA A 340 33.13 -20.21 0.91
C ALA A 340 32.51 -18.80 1.05
N LEU A 341 31.46 -18.49 0.29
CA LEU A 341 30.80 -17.19 0.33
C LEU A 341 30.03 -17.01 1.65
N VAL A 342 29.30 -18.03 2.10
CA VAL A 342 28.63 -18.01 3.40
C VAL A 342 29.66 -17.94 4.54
N ALA A 343 30.75 -18.71 4.47
CA ALA A 343 31.80 -18.71 5.50
C ALA A 343 32.60 -17.39 5.56
N SER A 344 32.56 -16.58 4.50
CA SER A 344 33.29 -15.30 4.46
C SER A 344 32.71 -14.23 5.39
N ASN A 345 31.49 -14.41 5.91
CA ASN A 345 30.72 -13.41 6.66
C ASN A 345 30.54 -12.07 5.93
N THR A 346 30.73 -12.06 4.61
CA THR A 346 30.39 -10.90 3.79
C THR A 346 28.87 -10.79 3.65
N GLU A 347 28.37 -9.59 3.40
CA GLU A 347 26.94 -9.40 3.09
C GLU A 347 26.75 -8.97 1.63
N PRO A 348 25.71 -9.48 0.94
CA PRO A 348 25.31 -8.99 -0.37
C PRO A 348 24.88 -7.53 -0.32
N LYS A 349 25.25 -6.75 -1.35
CA LYS A 349 24.90 -5.32 -1.43
C LYS A 349 23.41 -5.08 -1.68
N ALA A 350 22.76 -5.99 -2.39
CA ALA A 350 21.36 -5.86 -2.77
C ALA A 350 20.77 -7.26 -3.06
N PRO A 351 20.33 -7.99 -2.02
CA PRO A 351 19.65 -9.28 -2.20
C PRO A 351 18.46 -9.18 -3.16
N LEU A 352 18.26 -10.21 -3.98
CA LEU A 352 17.06 -10.33 -4.79
C LEU A 352 16.04 -11.15 -3.99
N VAL A 353 14.92 -10.52 -3.66
CA VAL A 353 13.85 -11.12 -2.84
C VAL A 353 12.69 -11.57 -3.73
N CYS A 354 12.20 -12.78 -3.52
CA CYS A 354 11.00 -13.35 -4.14
C CYS A 354 9.73 -12.53 -3.82
N GLY A 355 8.60 -12.88 -4.44
CA GLY A 355 7.34 -12.17 -4.22
C GLY A 355 7.28 -10.85 -5.01
N CYS A 356 6.78 -9.78 -4.39
CA CYS A 356 6.55 -8.50 -5.08
C CYS A 356 7.84 -7.84 -5.60
N LYS A 357 8.97 -8.02 -4.90
CA LYS A 357 10.28 -7.49 -5.33
C LYS A 357 10.76 -8.19 -6.60
N HIS A 358 10.68 -9.53 -6.67
CA HIS A 358 10.97 -10.30 -7.87
C HIS A 358 10.01 -9.99 -9.03
N LEU A 359 8.73 -9.75 -8.73
CA LEU A 359 7.72 -9.35 -9.73
C LEU A 359 8.08 -8.02 -10.39
N ALA A 360 8.54 -7.04 -9.63
CA ALA A 360 8.95 -5.74 -10.15
C ALA A 360 10.17 -5.83 -11.09
N VAL A 361 11.06 -6.80 -10.86
CA VAL A 361 12.30 -6.97 -11.64
C VAL A 361 12.12 -7.88 -12.85
N TRP A 362 11.36 -8.97 -12.70
CA TRP A 362 11.27 -10.08 -13.67
C TRP A 362 9.86 -10.36 -14.20
N GLY A 363 8.85 -9.58 -13.79
CA GLY A 363 7.47 -9.78 -14.25
C GLY A 363 6.80 -11.05 -13.71
N SER A 364 7.43 -11.71 -12.73
CA SER A 364 6.87 -12.87 -12.03
C SER A 364 7.28 -12.84 -10.56
N THR A 365 6.45 -13.37 -9.66
CA THR A 365 6.77 -13.44 -8.22
C THR A 365 7.87 -14.45 -7.90
N GLY A 366 8.24 -15.29 -8.87
CA GLY A 366 9.11 -16.45 -8.67
C GLY A 366 8.41 -17.63 -7.98
N TYR A 367 7.20 -17.46 -7.42
CA TYR A 367 6.42 -18.55 -6.83
C TYR A 367 5.41 -19.17 -7.79
N ASN A 368 5.18 -18.53 -8.93
CA ASN A 368 4.26 -18.97 -9.98
C ASN A 368 4.72 -20.23 -10.74
N ASN A 369 5.97 -20.66 -10.55
CA ASN A 369 6.50 -21.90 -11.11
C ASN A 369 7.08 -22.78 -9.98
N ALA A 370 6.56 -24.00 -9.83
CA ALA A 370 6.94 -24.93 -8.77
C ALA A 370 8.43 -25.30 -8.77
N THR A 371 9.10 -25.28 -9.94
CA THR A 371 10.53 -25.61 -10.08
C THR A 371 11.43 -24.37 -10.02
N HIS A 372 10.87 -23.18 -9.82
CA HIS A 372 11.65 -21.97 -9.69
C HIS A 372 12.38 -21.93 -8.34
N TRP A 373 13.55 -21.29 -8.32
CA TRP A 373 14.44 -21.27 -7.14
C TRP A 373 13.76 -20.71 -5.89
N CYS A 374 12.82 -19.78 -6.03
CA CYS A 374 12.01 -19.27 -4.92
C CYS A 374 11.23 -20.40 -4.21
N ASN A 375 10.59 -21.29 -4.96
CA ASN A 375 9.84 -22.42 -4.39
C ASN A 375 10.77 -23.52 -3.88
N MET A 376 11.87 -23.78 -4.56
CA MET A 376 12.88 -24.75 -4.11
C MET A 376 13.52 -24.32 -2.79
N ALA A 377 13.89 -23.05 -2.66
CA ALA A 377 14.46 -22.50 -1.44
C ALA A 377 13.42 -22.42 -0.31
N LYS A 378 12.17 -22.08 -0.64
CA LYS A 378 11.06 -22.09 0.32
C LYS A 378 10.87 -23.46 0.97
N ALA A 379 10.84 -24.51 0.14
CA ALA A 379 10.71 -25.88 0.62
C ALA A 379 11.90 -26.32 1.49
N ALA A 380 13.13 -25.92 1.12
CA ALA A 380 14.34 -26.30 1.84
C ALA A 380 14.59 -25.51 3.14
N LEU A 381 14.12 -24.27 3.23
CA LEU A 381 14.27 -23.41 4.43
C LEU A 381 13.07 -23.45 5.37
N GLY A 382 11.97 -24.11 4.99
CA GLY A 382 10.76 -24.19 5.81
C GLY A 382 10.01 -22.86 5.95
N ALA A 383 10.04 -22.04 4.90
CA ALA A 383 9.48 -20.68 4.88
C ALA A 383 8.01 -20.60 4.44
#